data_AF-A0A7U4GFF8-F1
#
_entry.id   AF-A0A7U4GFF8-F1
#
_cell.length_a   1.000
_cell.length_b   1.000
_cell.length_c   1.000
_cell.angle_alpha   90.00
_cell.angle_beta   90.00
_cell.angle_gamma   90.00
#
_symmetry.space_group_name_H-M   'P 1'
#
loop_
_entity.id
_entity.type
_entity.pdbx_description
1 polymer ?
#
loop_
_entity_poly.entity_id
_entity_poly.type
_entity_poly.pdbx_seq_one_letter_code
_entity_poly.pdbx_strand_id
1 'polypeptide(L)'
;MGKICLFNNSAKVKKSHYSLVKICITLIGFSSFAPLPLLAMTYRDNTVDLPVTASGYKLVNGKYVINSFNITSGQDPKGNINNGTARTWSGNSASINYQIGRSGSKGVANWFSSNIKANQTTFNHDPGDLNFAFLGTMTLTLSGGVLGKNQDTYTIPNVTLAQGHAGLSNNWWFGGKTCSYQGNNMVRCTGTSSAGYAVTFDFRRGGGGNPVNSVELKNINIPQYTTYGLQSDYSGENTRCVWQPSSQCPPFVTYYNSTQSATIKLSVANNRLYNAQGALFDTTRANLSHSGQPAAIFVMDGSGNIYASNQNKIYLFHHSSLLAGTSVSAAGELFVKAGVIQSATNCSGHYRTPNTSMVQLRDSLNRQGYSGTYAVDYCSDDQMKRILKSQGVAP
;
A
#
# COMPACT_ATOMS: atom_id res chain seq x y z
N MET A 1 -30.69 54.95 44.36
CA MET A 1 -32.10 55.22 44.04
C MET A 1 -32.31 54.91 42.57
N GLY A 2 -33.30 54.08 42.25
CA GLY A 2 -33.61 53.65 40.87
C GLY A 2 -34.17 52.23 40.85
N LYS A 3 -35.49 52.10 41.01
CA LYS A 3 -36.23 50.84 40.80
C LYS A 3 -36.44 50.66 39.30
N ILE A 4 -36.10 49.50 38.75
CA ILE A 4 -36.69 49.01 37.50
C ILE A 4 -37.35 47.67 37.80
N CYS A 5 -38.67 47.63 37.64
CA CYS A 5 -39.47 46.41 37.61
C CYS A 5 -39.78 46.10 36.15
N LEU A 6 -39.59 44.86 35.71
CA LEU A 6 -40.30 44.30 34.57
C LEU A 6 -40.86 42.94 34.97
N PHE A 7 -42.19 42.85 34.85
CA PHE A 7 -43.02 41.68 35.06
C PHE A 7 -42.80 40.65 33.96
N ASN A 8 -42.88 39.36 34.29
CA ASN A 8 -43.12 38.33 33.29
C ASN A 8 -44.48 37.65 33.52
N ASN A 9 -45.22 37.52 32.43
CA ASN A 9 -46.63 37.13 32.39
C ASN A 9 -46.80 35.61 32.56
N SER A 10 -47.63 35.26 33.55
CA SER A 10 -48.69 34.24 33.54
C SER A 10 -48.54 32.96 32.69
N ALA A 11 -48.41 31.82 33.38
CA ALA A 11 -49.03 30.55 32.99
C ALA A 11 -49.43 29.74 34.25
N LYS A 12 -50.70 29.33 34.28
CA LYS A 12 -51.41 28.66 35.40
C LYS A 12 -50.89 27.25 35.69
N VAL A 13 -50.50 26.94 36.93
CA VAL A 13 -50.62 25.59 37.55
C VAL A 13 -50.92 25.72 39.06
N LYS A 14 -51.61 24.71 39.59
CA LYS A 14 -52.47 24.60 40.79
C LYS A 14 -51.80 24.77 42.18
N LYS A 15 -52.65 25.09 43.18
CA LYS A 15 -52.53 24.98 44.66
C LYS A 15 -51.65 23.78 45.10
N SER A 16 -50.86 23.76 46.18
CA SER A 16 -51.03 24.31 47.55
C SER A 16 -49.72 24.23 48.35
N HIS A 17 -49.53 25.14 49.33
CA HIS A 17 -48.65 25.12 50.53
C HIS A 17 -47.15 24.82 50.29
N TYR A 18 -46.21 25.71 50.62
CA TYR A 18 -45.41 25.67 51.87
C TYR A 18 -44.64 27.00 52.09
N SER A 19 -44.64 27.43 53.36
CA SER A 19 -43.75 28.34 54.12
C SER A 19 -42.86 29.39 53.41
N LEU A 20 -43.09 30.66 53.75
CA LEU A 20 -42.18 31.79 53.53
C LEU A 20 -40.95 31.68 54.45
N VAL A 21 -39.80 31.27 53.89
CA VAL A 21 -38.49 31.45 54.54
C VAL A 21 -37.89 32.76 54.02
N LYS A 22 -37.78 33.77 54.90
CA LYS A 22 -36.96 34.96 54.65
C LYS A 22 -35.49 34.54 54.65
N ILE A 23 -34.88 34.51 53.47
CA ILE A 23 -33.42 34.45 53.35
C ILE A 23 -32.92 35.88 53.13
N CYS A 24 -32.28 36.44 54.17
CA CYS A 24 -31.46 37.64 54.04
C CYS A 24 -30.23 37.29 53.20
N ILE A 25 -30.18 37.78 51.96
CA ILE A 25 -28.97 37.73 51.14
C ILE A 25 -28.11 38.92 51.54
N THR A 26 -27.07 38.66 52.33
CA THR A 26 -25.98 39.61 52.55
C THR A 26 -25.19 39.71 51.25
N LEU A 27 -25.19 40.87 50.60
CA LEU A 27 -24.28 41.16 49.48
C LEU A 27 -22.84 41.15 50.01
N ILE A 28 -22.12 40.05 49.79
CA ILE A 28 -20.67 40.01 49.93
C ILE A 28 -20.10 40.61 48.65
N GLY A 29 -19.26 41.63 48.81
CA GLY A 29 -18.66 42.38 47.72
C GLY A 29 -17.95 41.47 46.71
N PHE A 30 -18.12 41.81 45.42
CA PHE A 30 -17.35 41.23 44.33
C PHE A 30 -15.87 41.55 44.54
N SER A 31 -15.12 40.62 45.13
CA SER A 31 -13.68 40.54 44.93
C SER A 31 -13.44 40.17 43.47
N SER A 32 -12.58 40.91 42.79
CA SER A 32 -12.09 40.57 41.46
C SER A 32 -11.59 39.13 41.46
N PHE A 33 -12.28 38.25 40.73
CA PHE A 33 -11.72 36.96 40.38
C PHE A 33 -10.53 37.27 39.46
N ALA A 34 -9.31 37.10 39.98
CA ALA A 34 -8.15 36.94 39.12
C ALA A 34 -8.48 35.81 38.12
N PRO A 35 -8.28 36.00 36.80
CA PRO A 35 -8.51 34.92 35.86
C PRO A 35 -7.63 33.75 36.29
N LEU A 36 -8.26 32.59 36.52
CA LEU A 36 -7.55 31.33 36.69
C LEU A 36 -6.50 31.24 35.58
N PRO A 37 -5.24 30.93 35.87
CA PRO A 37 -4.25 30.76 34.82
C PRO A 37 -4.81 29.69 33.88
N LEU A 38 -5.03 30.08 32.61
CA LEU A 38 -5.27 29.13 31.53
C LEU A 38 -4.13 28.11 31.67
N LEU A 39 -4.44 26.88 32.07
CA LEU A 39 -3.42 25.86 32.23
C LEU A 39 -2.73 25.73 30.88
N ALA A 40 -1.51 26.27 30.79
CA ALA A 40 -0.72 26.21 29.58
C ALA A 40 -0.51 24.74 29.26
N MET A 41 -0.82 24.34 28.02
CA MET A 41 -0.62 22.98 27.57
C MET A 41 0.82 22.52 27.85
N THR A 42 1.01 21.25 28.21
CA THR A 42 2.34 20.68 28.44
C THR A 42 2.86 20.02 27.18
N TYR A 43 4.03 20.44 26.69
CA TYR A 43 4.72 19.73 25.62
C TYR A 43 5.13 18.34 26.10
N ARG A 44 4.87 17.32 25.29
CA ARG A 44 5.25 15.93 25.59
C ARG A 44 6.14 15.41 24.47
N ASP A 45 7.07 14.55 24.83
CA ASP A 45 7.82 13.78 23.84
C ASP A 45 6.91 12.72 23.24
N ASN A 46 6.66 12.77 21.93
CA ASN A 46 5.89 11.76 21.24
C ASN A 46 6.80 10.98 20.32
N THR A 47 7.20 9.81 20.81
CA THR A 47 8.20 8.98 20.15
C THR A 47 7.56 7.83 19.40
N VAL A 48 7.92 7.67 18.13
CA VAL A 48 7.62 6.49 17.31
C VAL A 48 8.92 5.76 16.98
N ASP A 49 8.95 4.45 17.24
CA ASP A 49 10.06 3.60 16.88
C ASP A 49 9.86 2.99 15.50
N LEU A 50 10.85 3.11 14.63
CA LEU A 50 10.85 2.61 13.25
C LEU A 50 11.98 1.58 13.04
N PRO A 51 11.89 0.37 13.64
CA PRO A 51 12.88 -0.66 13.40
C PRO A 51 12.73 -1.26 11.99
N VAL A 52 13.85 -1.62 11.36
CA VAL A 52 13.87 -2.37 10.12
C VAL A 52 14.31 -3.80 10.41
N THR A 53 13.39 -4.75 10.26
CA THR A 53 13.62 -6.18 10.49
C THR A 53 13.51 -7.02 9.21
N ALA A 54 13.31 -6.34 8.07
CA ALA A 54 13.29 -6.96 6.76
C ALA A 54 14.58 -7.74 6.49
N SER A 55 14.43 -9.06 6.38
CA SER A 55 15.54 -10.00 6.22
C SER A 55 16.42 -9.64 5.03
N GLY A 56 17.73 -9.65 5.24
CA GLY A 56 18.73 -9.36 4.22
C GLY A 56 18.96 -7.87 3.94
N TYR A 57 18.09 -6.97 4.42
CA TYR A 57 18.22 -5.53 4.20
C TYR A 57 18.73 -4.80 5.44
N LYS A 58 19.46 -3.71 5.22
CA LYS A 58 19.85 -2.76 6.26
C LYS A 58 19.45 -1.35 5.86
N LEU A 59 18.83 -0.62 6.79
CA LEU A 59 18.60 0.81 6.63
C LEU A 59 19.89 1.58 6.89
N VAL A 60 20.27 2.39 5.90
CA VAL A 60 21.42 3.28 5.99
C VAL A 60 20.97 4.61 6.55
N ASN A 61 20.02 5.25 5.87
CA ASN A 61 19.42 6.52 6.25
C ASN A 61 17.91 6.47 6.04
N GLY A 62 17.17 7.20 6.88
CA GLY A 62 15.76 7.46 6.68
C GLY A 62 15.42 8.93 6.87
N LYS A 63 14.34 9.35 6.22
CA LYS A 63 13.79 10.70 6.31
C LYS A 63 12.27 10.65 6.25
N TYR A 64 11.62 11.46 7.06
CA TYR A 64 10.19 11.73 6.96
C TYR A 64 9.95 13.23 6.93
N VAL A 65 9.27 13.72 5.89
CA VAL A 65 8.91 15.13 5.73
C VAL A 65 7.41 15.26 5.88
N ILE A 66 6.96 16.12 6.79
CA ILE A 66 5.54 16.44 6.97
C ILE A 66 5.11 17.34 5.80
N ASN A 67 4.16 16.87 4.99
CA ASN A 67 3.59 17.65 3.89
C ASN A 67 2.31 18.38 4.32
N SER A 68 1.54 17.78 5.23
CA SER A 68 0.37 18.36 5.87
C SER A 68 0.14 17.72 7.23
N PHE A 69 -0.57 18.40 8.12
CA PHE A 69 -0.84 17.89 9.47
C PHE A 69 -2.14 18.44 10.04
N ASN A 70 -2.63 17.79 11.08
CA ASN A 70 -3.64 18.32 11.97
C ASN A 70 -3.24 18.02 13.42
N ILE A 71 -3.20 19.05 14.24
CA ILE A 71 -2.85 18.98 15.66
C ILE A 71 -4.02 19.61 16.40
N THR A 72 -4.47 19.00 17.50
CA THR A 72 -5.54 19.57 18.32
C THR A 72 -5.21 21.02 18.70
N SER A 73 -6.20 21.92 18.62
CA SER A 73 -6.01 23.35 18.84
C SER A 73 -5.30 23.63 20.17
N GLY A 74 -4.31 24.53 20.13
CA GLY A 74 -3.49 24.89 21.28
C GLY A 74 -2.49 23.82 21.74
N GLN A 75 -2.30 22.70 21.01
CA GLN A 75 -1.31 21.66 21.36
C GLN A 75 0.08 21.87 20.72
N ASP A 76 0.27 22.93 19.94
CA ASP A 76 1.60 23.36 19.46
C ASP A 76 1.72 24.90 19.34
N PRO A 77 1.59 25.66 20.43
CA PRO A 77 1.63 27.13 20.40
C PRO A 77 2.97 27.72 19.95
N LYS A 78 4.06 26.95 20.00
CA LYS A 78 5.39 27.37 19.52
C LYS A 78 5.63 27.05 18.03
N GLY A 79 4.70 26.33 17.37
CA GLY A 79 4.85 25.95 15.96
C GLY A 79 6.05 25.03 15.71
N ASN A 80 6.26 24.04 16.57
CA ASN A 80 7.30 23.03 16.39
C ASN A 80 7.08 22.18 15.13
N ILE A 81 5.84 22.09 14.65
CA ILE A 81 5.43 21.37 13.45
C ILE A 81 4.93 22.34 12.38
N ASN A 82 5.52 22.24 11.20
CA ASN A 82 5.15 23.00 10.00
C ASN A 82 5.17 22.07 8.78
N ASN A 83 4.58 22.52 7.68
CA ASN A 83 4.80 21.86 6.39
C ASN A 83 6.29 21.99 6.02
N GLY A 84 6.92 20.87 5.70
CA GLY A 84 8.36 20.76 5.48
C GLY A 84 9.16 20.34 6.72
N THR A 85 8.55 20.27 7.92
CA THR A 85 9.24 19.72 9.10
C THR A 85 9.72 18.32 8.80
N ALA A 86 11.04 18.13 8.88
CA ALA A 86 11.70 16.87 8.56
C ALA A 86 12.27 16.21 9.82
N ARG A 87 12.29 14.88 9.79
CA ARG A 87 13.05 14.04 10.73
C ARG A 87 13.93 13.12 9.90
N THR A 88 15.22 13.11 10.20
CA THR A 88 16.21 12.24 9.56
C THR A 88 16.85 11.35 10.60
N TRP A 89 17.22 10.14 10.22
CA TRP A 89 17.90 9.21 11.08
C TRP A 89 18.86 8.34 10.27
N SER A 90 19.84 7.77 10.96
CA SER A 90 20.77 6.79 10.43
C SER A 90 20.72 5.52 11.27
N GLY A 91 21.11 4.40 10.68
CA GLY A 91 21.10 3.10 11.33
C GLY A 91 19.78 2.34 11.18
N ASN A 92 19.79 1.07 11.61
CA ASN A 92 18.76 0.09 11.29
C ASN A 92 17.46 0.21 12.12
N SER A 93 17.41 1.21 12.99
CA SER A 93 16.25 1.55 13.81
C SER A 93 16.31 3.03 14.16
N ALA A 94 15.14 3.67 14.26
CA ALA A 94 15.05 5.03 14.78
C ALA A 94 13.98 5.16 15.85
N SER A 95 14.15 6.18 16.67
CA SER A 95 13.18 6.62 17.66
C SER A 95 12.93 8.10 17.39
N ILE A 96 11.85 8.39 16.65
CA ILE A 96 11.57 9.74 16.14
C ILE A 96 10.63 10.45 17.11
N ASN A 97 11.06 11.62 17.61
CA ASN A 97 10.28 12.42 18.54
C ASN A 97 9.63 13.66 17.87
N TYR A 98 8.37 13.89 18.23
CA TYR A 98 7.64 15.13 18.01
C TYR A 98 7.23 15.75 19.35
N GLN A 99 7.84 16.88 19.70
CA GLN A 99 7.50 17.62 20.92
C GLN A 99 6.26 18.46 20.70
N ILE A 100 5.10 17.90 21.04
CA ILE A 100 3.76 18.52 20.94
C ILE A 100 2.83 17.98 22.04
N GLY A 101 1.70 18.64 22.26
CA GLY A 101 0.72 18.24 23.27
C GLY A 101 -0.01 16.93 22.96
N ARG A 102 -0.72 16.41 23.96
CA ARG A 102 -1.44 15.11 23.93
C ARG A 102 -2.91 15.27 24.32
N SER A 103 -3.63 16.10 23.58
CA SER A 103 -5.07 16.27 23.74
C SER A 103 -5.80 15.68 22.54
N GLY A 104 -6.53 14.59 22.76
CA GLY A 104 -7.26 13.89 21.71
C GLY A 104 -8.42 14.72 21.20
N SER A 105 -8.66 14.71 19.89
CA SER A 105 -9.86 15.32 19.32
C SER A 105 -10.42 14.55 18.12
N LYS A 106 -11.75 14.56 18.03
CA LYS A 106 -12.49 14.09 16.85
C LYS A 106 -12.13 14.89 15.60
N GLY A 107 -11.76 16.16 15.75
CA GLY A 107 -11.33 17.00 14.63
C GLY A 107 -10.11 16.41 13.91
N VAL A 108 -9.09 16.00 14.67
CA VAL A 108 -7.90 15.34 14.12
C VAL A 108 -8.26 13.98 13.51
N ALA A 109 -9.10 13.19 14.19
CA ALA A 109 -9.56 11.89 13.70
C ALA A 109 -10.35 12.00 12.37
N ASN A 110 -11.24 12.98 12.26
CA ASN A 110 -11.99 13.28 11.05
C ASN A 110 -11.07 13.74 9.92
N TRP A 111 -10.10 14.62 10.21
CA TRP A 111 -9.10 15.04 9.23
C TRP A 111 -8.28 13.85 8.71
N PHE A 112 -7.85 12.96 9.61
CA PHE A 112 -7.13 11.74 9.25
C PHE A 112 -7.97 10.86 8.30
N SER A 113 -9.21 10.59 8.68
CA SER A 113 -10.12 9.70 7.93
C SER A 113 -10.57 10.30 6.59
N SER A 114 -10.59 11.64 6.46
CA SER A 114 -10.81 12.29 5.15
C SER A 114 -9.62 12.17 4.19
N ASN A 115 -8.42 11.92 4.71
CA ASN A 115 -7.20 11.83 3.92
C ASN A 115 -6.78 10.40 3.60
N ILE A 116 -7.04 9.46 4.52
CA ILE A 116 -6.60 8.07 4.46
C ILE A 116 -7.79 7.16 4.76
N LYS A 117 -8.09 6.23 3.85
CA LYS A 117 -9.20 5.29 4.04
C LYS A 117 -8.84 4.27 5.12
N ALA A 118 -9.83 3.77 5.85
CA ALA A 118 -9.68 2.71 6.85
C ALA A 118 -8.74 1.56 6.40
N ASN A 119 -8.99 1.00 5.21
CA ASN A 119 -8.22 -0.11 4.64
C ASN A 119 -6.81 0.25 4.13
N GLN A 120 -6.36 1.48 4.34
CA GLN A 120 -5.02 1.96 4.03
C GLN A 120 -4.19 2.19 5.30
N THR A 121 -4.71 1.78 6.45
CA THR A 121 -4.08 1.91 7.77
C THR A 121 -3.80 0.55 8.39
N THR A 122 -2.91 0.52 9.37
CA THR A 122 -2.60 -0.69 10.13
C THR A 122 -3.77 -1.24 10.93
N PHE A 123 -4.89 -0.54 11.09
CA PHE A 123 -6.03 -1.03 11.88
C PHE A 123 -7.24 -1.46 11.05
N ASN A 124 -7.32 -1.08 9.77
CA ASN A 124 -8.48 -1.34 8.93
C ASN A 124 -9.80 -0.77 9.48
N HIS A 125 -9.74 0.31 10.26
CA HIS A 125 -10.88 1.09 10.72
C HIS A 125 -10.45 2.53 11.00
N ASP A 126 -11.42 3.44 11.17
CA ASP A 126 -11.13 4.84 11.46
C ASP A 126 -10.84 5.05 12.96
N PRO A 127 -9.98 6.02 13.33
CA PRO A 127 -9.76 6.41 14.72
C PRO A 127 -10.97 7.17 15.30
N GLY A 128 -11.21 7.04 16.60
CA GLY A 128 -12.23 7.83 17.31
C GLY A 128 -11.73 9.23 17.65
N ASP A 129 -10.58 9.31 18.33
CA ASP A 129 -9.88 10.54 18.68
C ASP A 129 -8.38 10.38 18.42
N LEU A 130 -7.73 11.45 17.98
CA LEU A 130 -6.28 11.52 17.80
C LEU A 130 -5.74 12.80 18.44
N ASN A 131 -4.53 12.73 18.99
CA ASN A 131 -3.86 13.92 19.54
C ASN A 131 -3.34 14.82 18.39
N PHE A 132 -2.78 14.17 17.38
CA PHE A 132 -2.28 14.78 16.16
C PHE A 132 -2.12 13.71 15.07
N ALA A 133 -2.08 14.17 13.83
CA ALA A 133 -1.84 13.35 12.66
C ALA A 133 -0.99 14.11 11.63
N PHE A 134 -0.08 13.39 11.00
CA PHE A 134 0.79 13.88 9.94
C PHE A 134 0.54 13.08 8.67
N LEU A 135 0.57 13.76 7.52
CA LEU A 135 0.65 13.16 6.21
C LEU A 135 1.92 13.69 5.54
N GLY A 136 2.77 12.79 5.08
CA GLY A 136 4.11 13.13 4.67
C GLY A 136 4.70 12.21 3.63
N THR A 137 5.98 12.44 3.34
CA THR A 137 6.77 11.64 2.43
C THR A 137 7.87 10.95 3.24
N MET A 138 7.92 9.62 3.15
CA MET A 138 8.98 8.83 3.76
C MET A 138 10.01 8.46 2.70
N THR A 139 11.29 8.63 3.03
CA THR A 139 12.41 8.25 2.18
C THR A 139 13.32 7.30 2.97
N LEU A 140 13.67 6.16 2.37
CA LEU A 140 14.48 5.12 3.00
C LEU A 140 15.63 4.76 2.07
N THR A 141 16.87 4.95 2.51
CA THR A 141 18.07 4.47 1.81
C THR A 141 18.44 3.11 2.37
N LEU A 142 18.34 2.09 1.53
CA LEU A 142 18.53 0.68 1.91
C LEU A 142 19.78 0.11 1.23
N SER A 143 20.36 -0.90 1.88
CA SER A 143 21.45 -1.72 1.37
C SER A 143 21.18 -3.20 1.63
N GLY A 144 21.92 -4.09 0.98
CA GLY A 144 21.74 -5.54 1.13
C GLY A 144 20.58 -6.09 0.29
N GLY A 145 20.14 -7.32 0.60
CA GLY A 145 19.14 -8.06 -0.16
C GLY A 145 19.51 -8.12 -1.65
N VAL A 146 18.55 -7.82 -2.54
CA VAL A 146 18.77 -7.79 -3.99
C VAL A 146 19.74 -6.69 -4.45
N LEU A 147 20.04 -5.70 -3.60
CA LEU A 147 20.99 -4.62 -3.93
C LEU A 147 22.45 -5.06 -3.74
N GLY A 148 22.70 -6.17 -3.03
CA GLY A 148 24.05 -6.64 -2.74
C GLY A 148 24.88 -5.59 -2.01
N LYS A 149 26.02 -5.19 -2.60
CA LYS A 149 26.92 -4.15 -2.05
C LYS A 149 26.46 -2.72 -2.36
N ASN A 150 25.46 -2.56 -3.22
CA ASN A 150 24.94 -1.25 -3.60
C ASN A 150 23.91 -0.75 -2.60
N GLN A 151 23.56 0.53 -2.74
CA GLN A 151 22.48 1.17 -2.00
C GLN A 151 21.53 1.83 -3.00
N ASP A 152 20.28 1.97 -2.61
CA ASP A 152 19.29 2.72 -3.35
C ASP A 152 18.37 3.46 -2.37
N THR A 153 17.78 4.55 -2.83
CA THR A 153 16.89 5.40 -2.04
C THR A 153 15.47 5.29 -2.56
N TYR A 154 14.57 4.90 -1.68
CA TYR A 154 13.17 4.67 -1.99
C TYR A 154 12.29 5.76 -1.41
N THR A 155 11.32 6.22 -2.19
CA THR A 155 10.36 7.25 -1.78
C THR A 155 8.96 6.66 -1.70
N ILE A 156 8.34 6.79 -0.52
CA ILE A 156 6.97 6.37 -0.25
C ILE A 156 6.16 7.65 0.00
N PRO A 157 5.34 8.09 -0.96
CA PRO A 157 4.57 9.33 -0.84
C PRO A 157 3.31 9.12 0.01
N ASN A 158 2.81 10.20 0.61
CA ASN A 158 1.53 10.21 1.33
C ASN A 158 1.43 9.16 2.45
N VAL A 159 2.53 8.94 3.18
CA VAL A 159 2.58 8.10 4.39
C VAL A 159 2.03 8.90 5.56
N THR A 160 1.24 8.26 6.42
CA THR A 160 0.72 8.90 7.64
C THR A 160 1.35 8.34 8.89
N LEU A 161 1.63 9.25 9.83
CA LEU A 161 1.99 8.97 11.21
C LEU A 161 1.02 9.75 12.09
N ALA A 162 0.29 9.07 12.95
CA ALA A 162 -0.61 9.73 13.88
C ALA A 162 -0.54 9.07 15.25
N GLN A 163 -0.88 9.84 16.28
CA GLN A 163 -0.89 9.33 17.65
C GLN A 163 -2.31 9.43 18.19
N GLY A 164 -2.85 8.33 18.71
CA GLY A 164 -4.06 8.30 19.52
C GLY A 164 -3.80 7.74 20.92
N HIS A 165 -4.87 7.32 21.60
CA HIS A 165 -4.76 6.53 22.83
C HIS A 165 -5.71 5.34 22.80
N ALA A 166 -5.37 4.30 23.56
CA ALA A 166 -6.25 3.19 23.90
C ALA A 166 -6.07 2.88 25.38
N GLY A 167 -7.13 3.07 26.17
CA GLY A 167 -7.03 3.00 27.63
C GLY A 167 -5.98 3.99 28.15
N LEU A 168 -5.00 3.48 28.90
CA LEU A 168 -3.89 4.25 29.50
C LEU A 168 -2.66 4.38 28.59
N SER A 169 -2.68 3.82 27.39
CA SER A 169 -1.51 3.75 26.51
C SER A 169 -1.68 4.59 25.25
N ASN A 170 -0.67 5.38 24.90
CA ASN A 170 -0.63 6.09 23.63
C ASN A 170 -0.32 5.11 22.51
N ASN A 171 -1.06 5.18 21.41
CA ASN A 171 -0.95 4.24 20.33
C ASN A 171 -0.62 4.96 19.02
N TRP A 172 0.29 4.39 18.22
CA TRP A 172 0.66 4.96 16.93
C TRP A 172 -0.12 4.34 15.78
N TRP A 173 -0.63 5.22 14.92
CA TRP A 173 -1.30 4.91 13.67
C TRP A 173 -0.31 5.08 12.53
N PHE A 174 -0.33 4.13 11.60
CA PHE A 174 0.50 4.14 10.40
C PHE A 174 -0.31 3.71 9.19
N GLY A 175 0.04 4.23 8.02
CA GLY A 175 -0.62 3.93 6.77
C GLY A 175 -0.19 4.88 5.68
N GLY A 176 -1.02 5.04 4.65
CA GLY A 176 -0.77 6.00 3.59
C GLY A 176 -1.64 5.80 2.37
N LYS A 177 -1.72 6.80 1.48
CA LYS A 177 -2.60 6.72 0.29
C LYS A 177 -2.19 5.61 -0.68
N THR A 178 -0.94 5.18 -0.65
CA THR A 178 -0.41 4.06 -1.46
C THR A 178 -0.41 2.73 -0.71
N CYS A 179 -1.04 2.67 0.47
CA CYS A 179 -1.03 1.50 1.33
C CYS A 179 -2.32 0.68 1.24
N SER A 180 -2.22 -0.61 1.56
CA SER A 180 -3.35 -1.53 1.66
C SER A 180 -3.18 -2.47 2.85
N TYR A 181 -4.23 -2.65 3.64
CA TYR A 181 -4.25 -3.51 4.82
C TYR A 181 -3.98 -4.98 4.45
N GLN A 182 -3.16 -5.66 5.26
CA GLN A 182 -2.70 -7.03 5.04
C GLN A 182 -3.09 -7.98 6.19
N GLY A 183 -3.96 -7.57 7.12
CA GLY A 183 -4.18 -8.31 8.36
C GLY A 183 -3.10 -8.05 9.41
N ASN A 184 -3.30 -8.53 10.63
CA ASN A 184 -2.26 -8.59 11.68
C ASN A 184 -1.53 -7.26 11.94
N ASN A 185 -2.29 -6.16 11.97
CA ASN A 185 -1.80 -4.80 12.15
C ASN A 185 -0.76 -4.35 11.10
N MET A 186 -0.84 -4.90 9.89
CA MET A 186 0.12 -4.69 8.82
C MET A 186 -0.51 -3.99 7.62
N VAL A 187 0.24 -3.09 7.00
CA VAL A 187 -0.07 -2.49 5.70
C VAL A 187 1.07 -2.71 4.72
N ARG A 188 0.74 -2.92 3.46
CA ARG A 188 1.67 -2.89 2.34
C ARG A 188 1.57 -1.56 1.65
N CYS A 189 2.65 -0.79 1.64
CA CYS A 189 2.74 0.51 0.98
C CYS A 189 3.59 0.43 -0.29
N THR A 190 3.14 1.09 -1.35
CA THR A 190 3.92 1.22 -2.59
C THR A 190 4.74 2.50 -2.57
N GLY A 191 6.02 2.40 -2.92
CA GLY A 191 6.93 3.51 -3.17
C GLY A 191 7.71 3.29 -4.47
N THR A 192 8.68 4.17 -4.73
CA THR A 192 9.52 4.11 -5.94
C THR A 192 11.00 4.14 -5.58
N SER A 193 11.84 3.43 -6.33
CA SER A 193 13.30 3.55 -6.27
C SER A 193 13.80 4.88 -6.83
N SER A 194 15.10 5.16 -6.72
CA SER A 194 15.71 6.35 -7.33
C SER A 194 15.56 6.39 -8.86
N ALA A 195 15.52 5.22 -9.49
CA ALA A 195 15.26 5.06 -10.93
C ALA A 195 13.75 5.03 -11.29
N GLY A 196 12.85 5.22 -10.32
CA GLY A 196 11.40 5.26 -10.54
C GLY A 196 10.70 3.90 -10.57
N TYR A 197 11.39 2.80 -10.25
CA TYR A 197 10.77 1.47 -10.22
C TYR A 197 9.88 1.30 -9.00
N ALA A 198 8.70 0.71 -9.17
CA ALA A 198 7.79 0.44 -8.06
C ALA A 198 8.37 -0.59 -7.09
N VAL A 199 8.26 -0.32 -5.79
CA VAL A 199 8.72 -1.18 -4.69
C VAL A 199 7.63 -1.23 -3.63
N THR A 200 7.45 -2.37 -2.97
CA THR A 200 6.50 -2.49 -1.86
C THR A 200 7.17 -2.73 -0.52
N PHE A 201 6.58 -2.16 0.52
CA PHE A 201 7.07 -2.15 1.89
C PHE A 201 5.96 -2.60 2.82
N ASP A 202 6.19 -3.66 3.59
CA ASP A 202 5.24 -4.12 4.60
C ASP A 202 5.60 -3.52 5.95
N PHE A 203 4.75 -2.64 6.45
CA PHE A 203 4.89 -2.03 7.77
C PHE A 203 3.90 -2.66 8.74
N ARG A 204 4.39 -3.11 9.90
CA ARG A 204 3.58 -3.68 10.97
C ARG A 204 3.61 -2.78 12.19
N ARG A 205 2.45 -2.39 12.67
CA ARG A 205 2.34 -1.76 13.99
C ARG A 205 2.37 -2.84 15.07
N GLY A 206 3.23 -2.66 16.09
CA GLY A 206 3.22 -3.47 17.33
C GLY A 206 3.74 -4.91 17.22
N GLY A 207 4.83 -5.17 16.48
CA GLY A 207 5.39 -6.52 16.29
C GLY A 207 6.17 -7.10 17.49
N GLY A 208 6.14 -8.44 17.65
CA GLY A 208 7.11 -9.24 18.41
C GLY A 208 7.24 -8.98 19.92
N GLY A 209 6.24 -8.34 20.54
CA GLY A 209 6.29 -7.88 21.94
C GLY A 209 5.32 -6.74 22.28
N ASN A 210 4.53 -6.26 21.32
CA ASN A 210 3.46 -5.26 21.48
C ASN A 210 3.82 -3.86 22.03
N PRO A 211 5.00 -3.25 21.74
CA PRO A 211 5.15 -1.82 21.98
C PRO A 211 4.19 -1.04 21.06
N VAL A 212 3.20 -0.39 21.68
CA VAL A 212 2.18 0.44 21.01
C VAL A 212 2.75 1.64 20.26
N ASN A 213 4.05 1.91 20.46
CA ASN A 213 4.85 2.97 19.87
C ASN A 213 5.78 2.53 18.73
N SER A 214 5.68 1.29 18.24
CA SER A 214 6.53 0.81 17.15
C SER A 214 5.78 0.55 15.84
N VAL A 215 6.39 0.99 14.73
CA VAL A 215 6.03 0.66 13.35
C VAL A 215 7.24 0.02 12.67
N GLU A 216 7.22 -1.30 12.59
CA GLU A 216 8.29 -2.12 12.06
C GLU A 216 8.21 -2.22 10.54
N LEU A 217 9.30 -1.93 9.82
CA LEU A 217 9.45 -2.32 8.42
C LEU A 217 9.85 -3.79 8.35
N LYS A 218 8.86 -4.64 8.11
CA LYS A 218 8.97 -6.10 8.23
C LYS A 218 9.42 -6.78 6.94
N ASN A 219 8.94 -6.31 5.79
CA ASN A 219 9.34 -6.83 4.49
C ASN A 219 9.59 -5.69 3.50
N ILE A 220 10.54 -5.91 2.60
CA ILE A 220 10.84 -5.04 1.47
C ILE A 220 10.86 -5.92 0.23
N ASN A 221 10.00 -5.62 -0.74
CA ASN A 221 9.97 -6.35 -2.01
C ASN A 221 10.43 -5.41 -3.12
N ILE A 222 11.74 -5.41 -3.37
CA ILE A 222 12.36 -4.72 -4.50
C ILE A 222 12.40 -5.70 -5.68
N PRO A 223 11.83 -5.34 -6.85
CA PRO A 223 11.98 -6.13 -8.06
C PRO A 223 13.47 -6.36 -8.39
N GLN A 224 13.85 -7.61 -8.58
CA GLN A 224 15.15 -8.01 -9.13
C GLN A 224 15.26 -7.66 -10.63
N TYR A 225 14.13 -7.62 -11.32
CA TYR A 225 14.03 -7.35 -12.75
C TYR A 225 13.20 -6.09 -13.01
N THR A 226 13.50 -5.37 -14.09
CA THR A 226 12.68 -4.25 -14.57
C THR A 226 11.27 -4.76 -14.86
N THR A 227 10.25 -4.06 -14.37
CA THR A 227 8.84 -4.40 -14.57
C THR A 227 8.15 -3.42 -15.51
N TYR A 228 7.19 -3.92 -16.28
CA TYR A 228 6.36 -3.19 -17.22
C TYR A 228 4.90 -3.30 -16.77
N GLY A 229 4.21 -2.17 -16.71
CA GLY A 229 2.80 -2.10 -16.31
C GLY A 229 1.86 -2.69 -17.35
N LEU A 230 0.66 -3.05 -16.92
CA LEU A 230 -0.44 -3.37 -17.81
C LEU A 230 -0.75 -2.16 -18.71
N GLN A 231 -0.94 -2.38 -20.00
CA GLN A 231 -1.31 -1.33 -20.96
C GLN A 231 -2.66 -0.72 -20.56
N SER A 232 -2.80 0.60 -20.73
CA SER A 232 -3.93 1.38 -20.20
C SER A 232 -5.29 0.88 -20.67
N ASP A 233 -5.36 0.37 -21.90
CA ASP A 233 -6.59 -0.12 -22.54
C ASP A 233 -7.18 -1.36 -21.83
N TYR A 234 -6.37 -2.04 -21.00
CA TYR A 234 -6.74 -3.21 -20.22
C TYR A 234 -6.95 -2.90 -18.73
N SER A 235 -6.70 -1.66 -18.30
CA SER A 235 -6.78 -1.29 -16.89
C SER A 235 -8.21 -1.33 -16.35
N GLY A 236 -8.47 -2.29 -15.45
CA GLY A 236 -9.78 -2.49 -14.81
C GLY A 236 -10.69 -3.49 -15.50
N GLU A 237 -10.18 -4.25 -16.48
CA GLU A 237 -10.90 -5.32 -17.20
C GLU A 237 -11.51 -6.42 -16.31
N ASN A 238 -11.06 -6.51 -15.06
CA ASN A 238 -11.59 -7.40 -14.04
C ASN A 238 -12.83 -6.85 -13.31
N THR A 239 -13.23 -5.61 -13.59
CA THR A 239 -14.36 -4.91 -12.94
C THR A 239 -15.28 -4.18 -13.90
N ARG A 240 -14.85 -3.92 -15.14
CA ARG A 240 -15.59 -3.20 -16.16
C ARG A 240 -15.14 -3.59 -17.55
N CYS A 241 -16.03 -3.43 -18.53
CA CYS A 241 -15.71 -3.57 -19.94
C CYS A 241 -14.81 -2.39 -20.35
N VAL A 242 -13.61 -2.66 -20.87
CA VAL A 242 -12.61 -1.62 -21.23
C VAL A 242 -12.10 -1.75 -22.66
N TRP A 243 -12.03 -2.98 -23.19
CA TRP A 243 -11.60 -3.24 -24.57
C TRP A 243 -12.56 -4.14 -25.35
N GLN A 244 -13.59 -4.69 -24.70
CA GLN A 244 -14.61 -5.51 -25.34
C GLN A 244 -15.76 -4.65 -25.90
N PRO A 245 -16.41 -5.06 -27.00
CA PRO A 245 -17.63 -4.40 -27.47
C PRO A 245 -18.71 -4.40 -26.38
N SER A 246 -19.41 -3.28 -26.18
CA SER A 246 -20.45 -3.15 -25.14
C SER A 246 -21.59 -4.18 -25.28
N SER A 247 -21.90 -4.59 -26.50
CA SER A 247 -22.91 -5.62 -26.83
C SER A 247 -22.45 -7.06 -26.61
N GLN A 248 -21.16 -7.28 -26.34
CA GLN A 248 -20.54 -8.59 -26.15
C GLN A 248 -19.73 -8.62 -24.85
N CYS A 249 -20.07 -7.79 -23.86
CA CYS A 249 -19.29 -7.73 -22.63
C CYS A 249 -19.35 -9.11 -21.93
N PRO A 250 -18.21 -9.82 -21.88
CA PRO A 250 -18.14 -11.14 -21.28
C PRO A 250 -18.17 -11.01 -19.75
N PRO A 251 -18.29 -12.13 -18.99
CA PRO A 251 -17.87 -12.09 -17.59
C PRO A 251 -16.48 -11.45 -17.49
N PHE A 252 -16.30 -10.51 -16.56
CA PHE A 252 -15.06 -9.75 -16.41
C PHE A 252 -13.83 -10.66 -16.35
N VAL A 253 -12.68 -10.16 -16.82
CA VAL A 253 -11.44 -10.93 -16.83
C VAL A 253 -11.14 -11.41 -15.41
N THR A 254 -10.95 -12.72 -15.25
CA THR A 254 -10.71 -13.30 -13.93
C THR A 254 -9.28 -13.00 -13.52
N TYR A 255 -9.11 -12.33 -12.37
CA TYR A 255 -7.80 -12.09 -11.77
C TYR A 255 -7.53 -13.13 -10.68
N TYR A 256 -6.38 -13.79 -10.77
CA TYR A 256 -5.94 -14.70 -9.72
C TYR A 256 -5.50 -13.94 -8.48
N ASN A 257 -5.92 -14.42 -7.31
CA ASN A 257 -5.28 -14.06 -6.07
C ASN A 257 -3.95 -14.81 -5.90
N SER A 258 -3.16 -14.44 -4.89
CA SER A 258 -1.84 -15.03 -4.66
C SER A 258 -1.84 -16.55 -4.48
N THR A 259 -2.90 -17.12 -3.89
CA THR A 259 -3.03 -18.57 -3.71
C THR A 259 -3.28 -19.26 -5.06
N GLN A 260 -4.13 -18.67 -5.89
CA GLN A 260 -4.39 -19.17 -7.25
C GLN A 260 -3.15 -19.04 -8.14
N SER A 261 -2.46 -17.90 -8.14
CA SER A 261 -1.20 -17.71 -8.87
C SER A 261 -0.14 -18.74 -8.45
N ALA A 262 -0.06 -19.10 -7.16
CA ALA A 262 0.87 -20.13 -6.70
C ALA A 262 0.64 -21.51 -7.36
N THR A 263 -0.60 -21.84 -7.76
CA THR A 263 -0.93 -23.13 -8.42
C THR A 263 -0.43 -23.26 -9.86
N ILE A 264 -0.04 -22.14 -10.48
CA ILE A 264 0.47 -22.06 -11.85
C ILE A 264 1.92 -21.56 -11.90
N LYS A 265 2.55 -21.43 -10.74
CA LYS A 265 3.97 -21.09 -10.61
C LYS A 265 4.81 -22.27 -11.13
N LEU A 266 5.77 -21.96 -11.98
CA LEU A 266 6.75 -22.95 -12.45
C LEU A 266 7.94 -23.02 -11.48
N SER A 267 8.55 -24.18 -11.41
CA SER A 267 9.82 -24.40 -10.72
C SER A 267 10.83 -25.07 -11.64
N VAL A 268 12.11 -24.78 -11.44
CA VAL A 268 13.20 -25.43 -12.13
C VAL A 268 13.85 -26.47 -11.23
N ALA A 269 14.04 -27.68 -11.73
CA ALA A 269 14.86 -28.70 -11.09
C ALA A 269 15.47 -29.61 -12.16
N ASN A 270 16.67 -30.15 -11.93
CA ASN A 270 17.31 -31.08 -12.88
C ASN A 270 17.31 -30.57 -14.34
N ASN A 271 17.54 -29.27 -14.52
CA ASN A 271 17.49 -28.58 -15.81
C ASN A 271 16.16 -28.72 -16.58
N ARG A 272 15.03 -28.81 -15.87
CA ARG A 272 13.68 -28.95 -16.44
C ARG A 272 12.68 -28.08 -15.68
N LEU A 273 11.65 -27.65 -16.39
CA LEU A 273 10.49 -26.96 -15.83
C LEU A 273 9.47 -27.96 -15.26
N TYR A 274 8.98 -27.67 -14.07
CA TYR A 274 7.89 -28.39 -13.41
C TYR A 274 6.76 -27.42 -13.09
N ASN A 275 5.53 -27.92 -13.11
CA ASN A 275 4.36 -27.20 -12.61
C ASN A 275 4.30 -27.24 -11.06
N ALA A 276 3.35 -26.52 -10.47
CA ALA A 276 3.18 -26.47 -9.02
C ALA A 276 2.82 -27.82 -8.37
N GLN A 277 2.39 -28.82 -9.17
CA GLN A 277 2.11 -30.18 -8.71
C GLN A 277 3.36 -31.10 -8.78
N GLY A 278 4.51 -30.57 -9.19
CA GLY A 278 5.76 -31.32 -9.31
C GLY A 278 5.84 -32.23 -10.54
N ALA A 279 4.94 -32.07 -11.52
CA ALA A 279 5.01 -32.78 -12.80
C ALA A 279 5.76 -31.93 -13.84
N LEU A 280 6.40 -32.58 -14.81
CA LEU A 280 7.07 -31.89 -15.92
C LEU A 280 6.07 -31.00 -16.65
N PHE A 281 6.44 -29.72 -16.82
CA PHE A 281 5.59 -28.77 -17.52
C PHE A 281 5.61 -29.06 -19.02
N ASP A 282 4.43 -29.09 -19.64
CA ASP A 282 4.27 -29.48 -21.03
C ASP A 282 3.10 -28.72 -21.67
N THR A 283 3.34 -28.11 -22.83
CA THR A 283 2.37 -27.27 -23.55
C THR A 283 1.80 -27.94 -24.78
N THR A 284 2.11 -29.22 -25.06
CA THR A 284 1.64 -29.92 -26.26
C THR A 284 0.12 -30.09 -26.32
N ARG A 285 -0.55 -29.99 -25.15
CA ARG A 285 -2.02 -29.99 -25.01
C ARG A 285 -2.57 -28.65 -24.49
N ALA A 286 -1.79 -27.58 -24.61
CA ALA A 286 -2.26 -26.25 -24.27
C ALA A 286 -3.29 -25.76 -25.29
N ASN A 287 -4.08 -24.75 -24.91
CA ASN A 287 -4.95 -24.06 -25.83
C ASN A 287 -4.12 -23.36 -26.92
N LEU A 288 -4.73 -23.13 -28.08
CA LEU A 288 -4.14 -22.29 -29.11
C LEU A 288 -3.96 -20.87 -28.57
N SER A 289 -2.76 -20.33 -28.71
CA SER A 289 -2.44 -18.99 -28.25
C SER A 289 -2.23 -18.03 -29.43
N HIS A 290 -1.77 -16.81 -29.16
CA HIS A 290 -1.53 -15.75 -30.12
C HIS A 290 -0.71 -16.17 -31.34
N SER A 291 0.23 -17.09 -31.14
CA SER A 291 1.05 -17.74 -32.17
C SER A 291 0.27 -18.69 -33.11
N GLY A 292 -0.99 -19.00 -32.83
CA GLY A 292 -1.77 -20.00 -33.56
C GLY A 292 -1.33 -21.45 -33.29
N GLN A 293 -0.53 -21.66 -32.24
CA GLN A 293 0.03 -22.95 -31.82
C GLN A 293 -0.32 -23.23 -30.36
N PRO A 294 -0.32 -24.51 -29.91
CA PRO A 294 -0.44 -24.86 -28.50
C PRO A 294 0.72 -24.27 -27.70
N ALA A 295 0.42 -23.27 -26.88
CA ALA A 295 1.42 -22.57 -26.07
C ALA A 295 0.81 -22.15 -24.73
N ALA A 296 1.64 -22.11 -23.69
CA ALA A 296 1.23 -21.50 -22.44
C ALA A 296 1.42 -19.98 -22.52
N ILE A 297 0.41 -19.21 -22.09
CA ILE A 297 0.68 -17.81 -21.73
C ILE A 297 1.51 -17.79 -20.46
N PHE A 298 2.50 -16.90 -20.37
CA PHE A 298 3.31 -16.74 -19.17
C PHE A 298 3.51 -15.28 -18.80
N VAL A 299 3.73 -15.06 -17.51
CA VAL A 299 4.27 -13.82 -16.96
C VAL A 299 5.39 -14.14 -15.98
N MET A 300 6.35 -13.23 -15.86
CA MET A 300 7.39 -13.28 -14.84
C MET A 300 7.22 -12.07 -13.91
N ASP A 301 7.15 -12.27 -12.60
CA ASP A 301 7.10 -11.16 -11.66
C ASP A 301 8.47 -10.47 -11.50
N GLY A 302 8.48 -9.34 -10.79
CA GLY A 302 9.70 -8.58 -10.51
C GLY A 302 10.78 -9.37 -9.78
N SER A 303 10.44 -10.42 -9.05
CA SER A 303 11.38 -11.28 -8.32
C SER A 303 11.90 -12.45 -9.17
N GLY A 304 11.44 -12.57 -10.42
CA GLY A 304 11.84 -13.64 -11.33
C GLY A 304 10.98 -14.90 -11.22
N ASN A 305 9.92 -14.92 -10.40
CA ASN A 305 9.02 -16.08 -10.38
C ASN A 305 8.23 -16.12 -11.69
N ILE A 306 8.17 -17.29 -12.31
CA ILE A 306 7.50 -17.50 -13.60
C ILE A 306 6.17 -18.21 -13.35
N TYR A 307 5.10 -17.66 -13.91
CA TYR A 307 3.75 -18.21 -13.83
C TYR A 307 3.28 -18.49 -15.24
N ALA A 308 2.80 -19.70 -15.51
CA ALA A 308 2.39 -20.10 -16.85
C ALA A 308 1.11 -20.92 -16.82
N SER A 309 0.24 -20.69 -17.79
CA SER A 309 -1.02 -21.39 -17.93
C SER A 309 -1.17 -21.96 -19.33
N ASN A 310 -1.42 -23.27 -19.40
CA ASN A 310 -1.84 -23.95 -20.63
C ASN A 310 -3.26 -23.56 -21.05
N GLN A 311 -4.01 -22.92 -20.15
CA GLN A 311 -5.31 -22.33 -20.46
C GLN A 311 -5.11 -20.86 -20.81
N ASN A 312 -5.59 -20.49 -21.98
CA ASN A 312 -5.99 -19.13 -22.30
C ASN A 312 -7.47 -19.20 -22.70
N LYS A 313 -8.27 -18.22 -22.30
CA LYS A 313 -9.66 -18.17 -22.76
C LYS A 313 -9.94 -16.75 -23.15
N ILE A 314 -10.15 -16.57 -24.45
CA ILE A 314 -10.51 -15.27 -25.01
C ILE A 314 -11.64 -14.69 -24.16
N TYR A 315 -11.43 -13.46 -23.68
CA TYR A 315 -12.33 -12.68 -22.84
C TYR A 315 -12.40 -13.01 -21.35
N LEU A 316 -11.91 -14.17 -20.89
CA LEU A 316 -12.03 -14.58 -19.49
C LEU A 316 -10.68 -14.71 -18.77
N PHE A 317 -9.64 -15.13 -19.49
CA PHE A 317 -8.35 -15.47 -18.89
C PHE A 317 -7.16 -15.19 -19.81
N HIS A 318 -6.32 -14.25 -19.40
CA HIS A 318 -5.23 -13.65 -20.18
C HIS A 318 -3.94 -13.47 -19.34
N HIS A 319 -2.89 -12.89 -19.91
CA HIS A 319 -1.63 -12.62 -19.20
C HIS A 319 -1.86 -11.85 -17.89
N SER A 320 -2.72 -10.83 -17.95
CA SER A 320 -3.15 -10.02 -16.81
C SER A 320 -3.81 -10.83 -15.70
N SER A 321 -4.52 -11.92 -16.04
CA SER A 321 -5.15 -12.81 -15.08
C SER A 321 -4.16 -13.45 -14.12
N LEU A 322 -2.97 -13.82 -14.61
CA LEU A 322 -1.99 -14.64 -13.87
C LEU A 322 -1.48 -13.93 -12.61
N LEU A 323 -1.36 -12.60 -12.65
CA LEU A 323 -0.90 -11.75 -11.55
C LEU A 323 -1.81 -10.53 -11.32
N ALA A 324 -3.11 -10.69 -11.56
CA ALA A 324 -4.12 -9.67 -11.28
C ALA A 324 -3.81 -8.26 -11.85
N GLY A 325 -3.26 -8.20 -13.06
CA GLY A 325 -2.95 -6.95 -13.76
C GLY A 325 -1.81 -6.12 -13.17
N THR A 326 -1.03 -6.67 -12.22
CA THR A 326 0.15 -5.97 -11.69
C THR A 326 1.27 -5.90 -12.74
N SER A 327 2.26 -5.04 -12.54
CA SER A 327 3.44 -4.98 -13.42
C SER A 327 4.21 -6.30 -13.44
N VAL A 328 4.78 -6.65 -14.59
CA VAL A 328 5.52 -7.90 -14.83
C VAL A 328 6.85 -7.63 -15.52
N SER A 329 7.85 -8.47 -15.29
CA SER A 329 9.19 -8.34 -15.88
C SER A 329 9.34 -9.01 -17.23
N ALA A 330 8.45 -9.95 -17.56
CA ALA A 330 8.31 -10.51 -18.89
C ALA A 330 6.88 -11.04 -19.06
N ALA A 331 6.36 -10.99 -20.28
CA ALA A 331 5.09 -11.61 -20.62
C ALA A 331 5.11 -12.09 -22.08
N GLY A 332 4.53 -13.26 -22.34
CA GLY A 332 4.45 -13.80 -23.69
C GLY A 332 3.98 -15.24 -23.72
N GLU A 333 4.56 -16.04 -24.60
CA GLU A 333 4.22 -17.46 -24.75
C GLU A 333 5.43 -18.36 -24.46
N LEU A 334 5.19 -19.51 -23.84
CA LEU A 334 6.16 -20.57 -23.64
C LEU A 334 5.73 -21.82 -24.41
N PHE A 335 6.69 -22.41 -25.13
CA PHE A 335 6.56 -23.70 -25.80
C PHE A 335 7.45 -24.70 -25.07
N VAL A 336 6.86 -25.67 -24.38
CA VAL A 336 7.60 -26.58 -23.50
C VAL A 336 7.16 -28.01 -23.76
N LYS A 337 8.13 -28.93 -23.87
CA LYS A 337 7.88 -30.36 -24.01
C LYS A 337 8.64 -31.11 -22.91
N ALA A 338 7.91 -31.85 -22.06
CA ALA A 338 8.48 -32.59 -20.94
C ALA A 338 9.48 -31.77 -20.10
N GLY A 339 9.14 -30.52 -19.78
CA GLY A 339 9.95 -29.59 -19.00
C GLY A 339 11.09 -28.92 -19.76
N VAL A 340 11.28 -29.21 -21.06
CA VAL A 340 12.31 -28.58 -21.90
C VAL A 340 11.67 -27.46 -22.72
N ILE A 341 12.14 -26.23 -22.53
CA ILE A 341 11.72 -25.07 -23.33
C ILE A 341 12.23 -25.25 -24.75
N GLN A 342 11.31 -25.23 -25.72
CA GLN A 342 11.62 -25.30 -27.14
C GLN A 342 11.86 -23.88 -27.68
N SER A 343 10.92 -22.97 -27.38
CA SER A 343 11.04 -21.54 -27.65
C SER A 343 10.20 -20.72 -26.68
N ALA A 344 10.43 -19.41 -26.69
CA ALA A 344 9.65 -18.43 -25.94
C ALA A 344 9.45 -17.15 -26.77
N THR A 345 8.35 -16.44 -26.54
CA THR A 345 8.06 -15.15 -27.17
C THR A 345 7.86 -14.07 -26.12
N ASN A 346 7.93 -12.80 -26.52
CA ASN A 346 7.39 -11.66 -25.76
C ASN A 346 6.02 -11.22 -26.30
N CYS A 347 5.27 -12.11 -26.96
CA CYS A 347 3.95 -11.78 -27.53
C CYS A 347 2.87 -11.70 -26.45
N SER A 348 2.70 -10.51 -25.88
CA SER A 348 1.58 -10.18 -24.99
C SER A 348 0.99 -8.82 -25.35
N GLY A 349 -0.25 -8.80 -25.84
CA GLY A 349 -0.98 -7.55 -26.12
C GLY A 349 -1.25 -6.70 -24.87
N HIS A 350 -1.36 -7.36 -23.71
CA HIS A 350 -1.68 -6.74 -22.41
C HIS A 350 -0.50 -5.98 -21.81
N TYR A 351 0.72 -6.49 -21.96
CA TYR A 351 1.91 -5.88 -21.35
C TYR A 351 2.87 -5.27 -22.37
N ARG A 352 2.96 -5.83 -23.58
CA ARG A 352 3.85 -5.38 -24.67
C ARG A 352 5.29 -5.18 -24.17
N THR A 353 5.82 -6.17 -23.45
CA THR A 353 7.16 -6.07 -22.86
C THR A 353 8.24 -6.03 -23.95
N PRO A 354 9.27 -5.18 -23.84
CA PRO A 354 10.33 -5.05 -24.84
C PRO A 354 11.20 -6.31 -24.91
N ASN A 355 12.02 -6.44 -25.97
CA ASN A 355 12.90 -7.61 -26.18
C ASN A 355 13.85 -7.88 -25.01
N THR A 356 14.26 -6.84 -24.28
CA THR A 356 15.08 -6.97 -23.06
C THR A 356 14.42 -7.82 -21.97
N SER A 357 13.07 -7.88 -21.94
CA SER A 357 12.34 -8.75 -21.00
C SER A 357 12.68 -10.24 -21.19
N MET A 358 12.98 -10.68 -22.42
CA MET A 358 13.38 -12.07 -22.68
C MET A 358 14.79 -12.38 -22.20
N VAL A 359 15.66 -11.36 -22.12
CA VAL A 359 16.96 -11.47 -21.45
C VAL A 359 16.75 -11.66 -19.94
N GLN A 360 15.81 -10.92 -19.33
CA GLN A 360 15.44 -11.09 -17.92
C GLN A 360 14.88 -12.49 -17.64
N LEU A 361 14.02 -13.00 -18.52
CA LEU A 361 13.50 -14.38 -18.43
C LEU A 361 14.64 -15.40 -18.43
N ARG A 362 15.58 -15.28 -19.37
CA ARG A 362 16.73 -16.19 -19.47
C ARG A 362 17.61 -16.11 -18.23
N ASP A 363 17.93 -14.91 -17.75
CA ASP A 363 18.71 -14.74 -16.52
C ASP A 363 17.99 -15.38 -15.31
N SER A 364 16.67 -15.17 -15.19
CA SER A 364 15.88 -15.79 -14.13
C SER A 364 15.89 -17.31 -14.17
N LEU A 365 15.68 -17.90 -15.36
CA LEU A 365 15.75 -19.35 -15.57
C LEU A 365 17.14 -19.92 -15.23
N ASN A 366 18.21 -19.25 -15.68
CA ASN A 366 19.59 -19.64 -15.38
C ASN A 366 19.86 -19.62 -13.86
N ARG A 367 19.43 -18.56 -13.16
CA ARG A 367 19.57 -18.44 -11.70
C ARG A 367 18.78 -19.51 -10.95
N GLN A 368 17.69 -20.00 -11.53
CA GLN A 368 16.89 -21.09 -11.00
C GLN A 368 17.45 -22.48 -11.37
N GLY A 369 18.55 -22.57 -12.13
CA GLY A 369 19.22 -23.82 -12.47
C GLY A 369 18.81 -24.44 -13.81
N TYR A 370 18.17 -23.67 -14.69
CA TYR A 370 17.84 -24.09 -16.05
C TYR A 370 18.97 -23.62 -16.98
N SER A 371 19.77 -24.54 -17.48
CA SER A 371 20.88 -24.30 -18.41
C SER A 371 20.55 -24.68 -19.87
N GLY A 372 19.33 -25.15 -20.14
CA GLY A 372 18.89 -25.49 -21.49
C GLY A 372 18.90 -24.28 -22.44
N THR A 373 19.34 -24.49 -23.67
CA THR A 373 19.23 -23.49 -24.74
C THR A 373 17.87 -23.56 -25.40
N TYR A 374 17.31 -22.41 -25.77
CA TYR A 374 16.02 -22.31 -26.45
C TYR A 374 15.98 -21.04 -27.32
N ALA A 375 15.19 -21.09 -28.38
CA ALA A 375 14.98 -19.95 -29.27
C ALA A 375 14.10 -18.87 -28.61
N VAL A 376 14.35 -17.61 -28.94
CA VAL A 376 13.46 -16.51 -28.57
C VAL A 376 12.93 -15.90 -29.86
N ASP A 377 11.63 -16.09 -30.09
CA ASP A 377 10.94 -15.58 -31.26
C ASP A 377 10.27 -14.25 -30.86
N TYR A 378 10.99 -13.15 -31.07
CA TYR A 378 10.50 -11.82 -30.71
C TYR A 378 9.24 -11.46 -31.49
N CYS A 379 8.26 -10.88 -30.79
CA CYS A 379 7.00 -10.47 -31.38
C CYS A 379 7.22 -9.30 -32.35
N SER A 380 6.95 -9.51 -33.64
CA SER A 380 6.99 -8.44 -34.63
C SER A 380 5.79 -7.50 -34.50
N ASP A 381 5.92 -6.29 -35.04
CA ASP A 381 4.82 -5.31 -35.08
C ASP A 381 3.57 -5.87 -35.77
N ASP A 382 3.74 -6.64 -36.84
CA ASP A 382 2.62 -7.26 -37.55
C ASP A 382 1.97 -8.38 -36.74
N GLN A 383 2.76 -9.16 -35.98
CA GLN A 383 2.21 -10.12 -35.02
C GLN A 383 1.41 -9.39 -33.95
N MET A 384 1.96 -8.30 -33.39
CA MET A 384 1.29 -7.51 -32.36
C MET A 384 -0.03 -6.93 -32.88
N LYS A 385 -0.06 -6.33 -34.07
CA LYS A 385 -1.30 -5.82 -34.70
C LYS A 385 -2.36 -6.91 -34.85
N ARG A 386 -1.97 -8.13 -35.24
CA ARG A 386 -2.91 -9.27 -35.33
C ARG A 386 -3.44 -9.67 -33.95
N ILE A 387 -2.59 -9.69 -32.94
CA ILE A 387 -2.97 -9.98 -31.55
C ILE A 387 -4.00 -8.96 -31.05
N LEU A 388 -3.71 -7.66 -31.19
CA LEU A 388 -4.60 -6.58 -30.75
C LEU A 388 -5.95 -6.64 -31.48
N LYS A 389 -5.94 -6.87 -32.80
CA LYS A 389 -7.16 -7.06 -33.58
C LYS A 389 -7.99 -8.25 -33.08
N SER A 390 -7.36 -9.38 -32.75
CA SER A 390 -8.05 -10.55 -32.19
C SER A 390 -8.66 -10.31 -30.82
N GLN A 391 -8.13 -9.33 -30.08
CA GLN A 391 -8.64 -8.88 -28.78
C GLN A 391 -9.72 -7.79 -28.93
N GLY A 392 -10.04 -7.32 -30.13
CA GLY A 392 -10.99 -6.22 -30.32
C GLY A 392 -10.45 -4.84 -29.92
N VAL A 393 -9.14 -4.73 -29.71
CA VAL A 393 -8.44 -3.47 -29.43
C VAL A 393 -7.98 -2.84 -30.75
N ALA A 394 -8.11 -1.53 -30.88
CA ALA A 394 -7.57 -0.81 -32.04
C ALA A 394 -6.04 -1.01 -32.08
N PRO A 395 -5.47 -1.42 -33.23
CA PRO A 395 -4.06 -1.80 -33.35
C PRO A 395 -3.08 -0.65 -33.12
#